data_AF-A0A530HAH4-F1
#
_entry.id   AF-A0A530HAH4-F1
#
_cell.length_a   1.000
_cell.length_b   1.000
_cell.length_c   1.000
_cell.angle_alpha   90.00
_cell.angle_beta   90.00
_cell.angle_gamma   90.00
#
_symmetry.space_group_name_H-M   'P 1'
#
loop_
_entity.id
_entity.type
_entity.pdbx_description
1 polymer ?
#
loop_
_entity_poly.entity_id
_entity_poly.type
_entity_poly.pdbx_seq_one_letter_code
_entity_poly.pdbx_strand_id
1 'polypeptide(L)' 'AWNVERLRHVDAIAETIAGQAPHVVLLSEVDKGMARSGNGHLLSRLADRLGHSYAYGVEFLELGTGNETEQVANGGAENV' A
#
# COMPACT_ATOMS: atom_id res chain seq x y z
N ALA A 1 -12.60 -7.24 5.31
CA ALA A 1 -11.92 -5.92 5.27
C ALA A 1 -10.63 -6.04 6.05
N TRP A 2 -9.55 -5.40 5.60
CA TRP A 2 -8.22 -5.52 6.21
C TRP A 2 -7.46 -4.20 6.17
N ASN A 3 -6.99 -3.74 7.33
CA ASN A 3 -5.96 -2.71 7.43
C ASN A 3 -4.59 -3.35 7.12
N VAL A 4 -3.99 -2.94 6.01
CA VAL A 4 -2.77 -3.56 5.45
C VAL A 4 -1.49 -2.79 5.79
N GLU A 5 -1.59 -1.83 6.71
CA GLU A 5 -0.47 -1.06 7.27
C GLU A 5 0.51 -0.54 6.20
N ARG A 6 -0.03 0.15 5.18
CA ARG A 6 0.69 0.77 4.05
C ARG A 6 1.17 -0.21 2.97
N LEU A 7 0.69 -1.46 2.98
CA LEU A 7 0.99 -2.46 1.94
C LEU A 7 2.49 -2.78 1.75
N ARG A 8 3.28 -2.67 2.82
CA ARG A 8 4.76 -2.83 2.78
C ARG A 8 5.24 -4.19 2.27
N HIS A 9 4.42 -5.23 2.40
CA HIS A 9 4.73 -6.61 2.02
C HIS A 9 3.82 -7.09 0.89
N VAL A 10 3.84 -6.39 -0.25
CA VAL A 10 2.87 -6.57 -1.34
C VAL A 10 2.68 -8.03 -1.76
N ASP A 11 3.77 -8.80 -1.85
CA ASP A 11 3.72 -10.19 -2.33
C ASP A 11 3.06 -11.12 -1.31
N ALA A 12 3.44 -11.02 -0.03
CA ALA A 12 2.84 -11.82 1.05
C ALA A 12 1.36 -11.47 1.27
N ILE A 13 1.01 -10.19 1.13
CA ILE A 13 -0.38 -9.73 1.17
C ILE A 13 -1.17 -10.32 -0.01
N ALA A 14 -0.61 -10.29 -1.22
CA ALA A 14 -1.24 -10.88 -2.40
C ALA A 14 -1.48 -12.38 -2.24
N GLU A 15 -0.50 -13.13 -1.74
CA GLU A 15 -0.64 -14.56 -1.46
C GLU A 15 -1.72 -14.85 -0.42
N THR A 16 -1.77 -14.06 0.65
CA THR A 16 -2.78 -14.18 1.71
C THR A 16 -4.20 -13.94 1.19
N ILE A 17 -4.37 -12.94 0.30
CA ILE A 17 -5.65 -12.65 -0.33
C ILE A 17 -6.03 -13.75 -1.32
N ALA A 18 -5.10 -14.15 -2.20
CA ALA A 18 -5.33 -15.17 -3.22
C ALA A 18 -5.75 -16.52 -2.62
N GLY A 19 -5.14 -16.91 -1.49
CA GLY A 19 -5.48 -18.15 -0.78
C GLY A 19 -6.92 -18.21 -0.26
N GLN A 20 -7.60 -17.06 -0.12
CA GLN A 20 -9.00 -16.97 0.28
C GLN A 20 -9.97 -16.86 -0.92
N ALA A 21 -9.44 -16.62 -2.12
CA ALA A 21 -10.20 -16.39 -3.36
C ALA A 21 -11.42 -15.44 -3.22
N PRO A 22 -11.27 -14.24 -2.62
CA PRO A 22 -12.40 -13.32 -2.45
C PRO A 22 -12.77 -12.64 -3.77
N HIS A 23 -14.07 -12.39 -4.00
CA HIS A 23 -14.53 -11.59 -5.12
C HIS A 23 -14.28 -10.09 -4.93
N VAL A 24 -14.35 -9.62 -3.68
CA VAL A 24 -14.17 -8.22 -3.29
C VAL A 24 -13.35 -8.15 -2.02
N VAL A 25 -12.38 -7.25 -1.98
CA VAL A 25 -11.54 -6.98 -0.81
C VAL A 25 -11.62 -5.50 -0.49
N LEU A 26 -11.88 -5.17 0.77
CA LEU A 26 -11.85 -3.80 1.27
C LEU A 26 -10.56 -3.62 2.07
N LEU A 27 -9.73 -2.67 1.63
CA LEU A 27 -8.43 -2.37 2.22
C LEU A 27 -8.41 -0.95 2.78
N SER A 28 -7.82 -0.76 3.95
CA SER A 28 -7.53 0.55 4.55
C SER A 28 -6.04 0.72 4.80
N GLU A 29 -5.60 1.96 5.01
CA GLU A 29 -4.17 2.33 5.11
C GLU A 29 -3.35 1.83 3.91
N VAL A 30 -3.76 2.23 2.71
CA VAL A 30 -3.01 1.95 1.49
C VAL A 30 -2.30 3.22 1.03
N ASP A 31 -0.98 3.22 1.12
CA ASP A 31 -0.18 4.35 0.66
C ASP A 31 -0.18 4.46 -0.87
N LYS A 32 -0.19 5.72 -1.35
CA LYS A 32 0.07 6.10 -2.73
C LYS A 32 1.03 7.29 -2.70
N GLY A 33 2.19 7.16 -3.36
CA GLY A 33 3.16 8.25 -3.45
C GLY A 33 3.96 8.52 -2.18
N MET A 34 3.90 7.64 -1.18
CA MET A 34 4.64 7.84 0.07
C MET A 34 6.05 7.26 -0.02
N ALA A 35 7.06 8.02 0.43
CA ALA A 35 8.45 7.58 0.41
C ALA A 35 8.64 6.30 1.23
N ARG A 36 7.97 6.22 2.39
CA ARG A 36 7.94 5.05 3.28
C ARG A 36 7.36 3.78 2.68
N SER A 37 6.74 3.89 1.52
CA SER A 37 6.12 2.79 0.78
C SER A 37 6.67 2.67 -0.65
N GLY A 38 7.85 3.26 -0.91
CA GLY A 38 8.54 3.16 -2.19
C GLY A 38 7.98 4.03 -3.32
N ASN A 39 7.31 5.14 -2.99
CA ASN A 39 6.94 6.20 -3.95
C ASN A 39 6.23 5.69 -5.21
N GLY A 40 5.17 4.92 -5.02
CA GLY A 40 4.37 4.38 -6.11
C GLY A 40 2.92 4.16 -5.71
N HIS A 41 2.17 3.49 -6.58
CA HIS A 41 0.79 3.10 -6.30
C HIS A 41 0.72 1.63 -5.91
N LEU A 42 0.90 1.32 -4.61
CA LEU A 42 0.96 -0.06 -4.14
C LEU A 42 -0.34 -0.85 -4.38
N LEU A 43 -1.49 -0.18 -4.34
CA LEU A 43 -2.77 -0.82 -4.70
C LEU A 43 -2.79 -1.31 -6.15
N SER A 44 -2.25 -0.54 -7.09
CA SER A 44 -2.17 -0.95 -8.50
C SER A 44 -1.34 -2.22 -8.63
N ARG A 45 -0.16 -2.27 -7.98
CA ARG A 45 0.72 -3.45 -8.01
C ARG A 45 0.04 -4.68 -7.41
N LEU A 46 -0.68 -4.50 -6.30
CA LEU A 46 -1.45 -5.59 -5.68
C LEU A 46 -2.56 -6.07 -6.62
N ALA A 47 -3.30 -5.15 -7.24
CA ALA A 47 -4.38 -5.45 -8.16
C ALA A 47 -3.88 -6.23 -9.39
N ASP A 48 -2.77 -5.78 -9.99
CA ASP A 48 -2.11 -6.47 -11.10
C ASP A 48 -1.73 -7.90 -10.73
N ARG A 49 -1.20 -8.11 -9.52
CA ARG A 49 -0.77 -9.43 -9.03
C ARG A 49 -1.94 -10.37 -8.74
N LEU A 50 -3.07 -9.82 -8.28
CA LEU A 50 -4.30 -10.59 -8.03
C LEU A 50 -5.13 -10.80 -9.30
N GLY A 51 -4.85 -10.08 -10.39
CA GLY A 51 -5.73 -10.04 -11.56
C GLY A 51 -7.06 -9.33 -11.28
N HIS A 52 -7.08 -8.45 -10.28
CA HIS A 52 -8.27 -7.69 -9.88
C HIS A 52 -8.25 -6.28 -10.49
N SER A 53 -9.43 -5.70 -10.67
CA SER A 53 -9.57 -4.25 -10.82
C SER A 53 -9.58 -3.57 -9.45
N TYR A 54 -9.29 -2.27 -9.40
CA TYR A 54 -9.28 -1.52 -8.13
C TYR A 54 -9.96 -0.16 -8.25
N ALA A 55 -10.45 0.33 -7.11
CA ALA A 55 -10.85 1.71 -6.88
C ALA A 55 -10.10 2.23 -5.65
N TYR A 56 -9.68 3.49 -5.68
CA TYR A 56 -8.94 4.12 -4.59
C TYR A 56 -9.67 5.38 -4.14
N GLY A 57 -10.06 5.42 -2.86
CA GLY A 57 -10.61 6.59 -2.20
C GLY A 57 -9.62 7.12 -1.17
N VAL A 58 -9.40 8.43 -1.15
CA VAL A 58 -8.53 9.07 -0.15
C VAL A 58 -9.31 9.18 1.16
N GLU A 59 -8.78 8.56 2.21
CA GLU A 59 -9.31 8.70 3.57
C GLU A 59 -8.68 9.91 4.29
N PHE A 60 -7.36 10.08 4.16
CA PHE A 60 -6.60 11.22 4.68
C PHE A 60 -5.35 11.48 3.83
N LEU A 61 -4.74 12.65 4.03
CA LEU A 61 -3.46 13.03 3.42
C LEU A 61 -2.38 13.09 4.49
N GLU A 62 -1.30 12.31 4.31
CA GLU A 62 -0.11 12.37 5.16
C GLU A 62 0.87 13.40 4.58
N LEU A 63 1.20 14.41 5.37
CA LEU A 63 2.13 15.47 4.96
C LEU A 63 3.57 15.18 5.39
N GLY A 64 3.76 14.30 6.37
CA GLY A 64 5.08 13.87 6.81
C GLY A 64 5.71 12.83 5.87
N THR A 65 7.02 12.65 6.00
CA THR A 65 7.80 11.63 5.27
C THR A 65 7.93 10.32 6.07
N GLY A 66 7.06 10.12 7.06
CA GLY A 66 7.12 9.01 8.02
C GLY A 66 7.87 9.35 9.31
N ASN A 67 8.01 8.37 10.20
CA ASN A 67 8.79 8.51 11.42
C ASN A 67 10.31 8.49 11.16
N GLU A 68 11.14 8.76 12.16
CA GLU A 68 12.61 8.80 12.02
C GLU A 68 13.17 7.52 11.40
N THR A 69 12.68 6.34 11.82
CA THR A 69 13.13 5.05 11.27
C THR A 69 12.77 4.90 9.80
N GLU A 70 11.56 5.31 9.41
CA GLU A 70 11.12 5.32 8.02
C GLU A 70 11.93 6.32 7.19
N GLN A 71 12.18 7.52 7.71
CA GLN A 71 12.95 8.53 6.99
C GLN A 71 14.39 8.05 6.74
N VAL A 72 15.02 7.45 7.75
CA VAL A 72 16.35 6.83 7.61
C VAL A 72 16.32 5.69 6.59
N ALA A 73 15.32 4.79 6.67
CA ALA A 73 15.22 3.65 5.76
C ALA A 73 15.00 4.06 4.29
N ASN A 74 14.33 5.18 4.05
CA ASN A 74 14.04 5.67 2.70
C ASN A 74 14.98 6.81 2.27
N GLY A 75 16.10 7.01 2.99
CA GLY A 75 17.15 7.95 2.62
C GLY A 75 16.70 9.42 2.56
N GLY A 76 15.66 9.79 3.31
CA GLY A 76 15.09 11.14 3.27
C GLY A 76 14.37 11.50 1.96
N ALA A 77 13.95 10.49 1.18
CA ALA A 77 13.16 10.73 -0.03
C ALA A 77 11.85 11.48 0.27
N GLU A 78 11.44 12.35 -0.65
CA GLU A 78 10.17 13.08 -0.59
C GLU A 78 9.02 12.22 -1.12
N ASN A 79 7.79 12.56 -0.72
CA ASN A 79 6.56 11.98 -1.24
C ASN A 79 6.26 12.54 -2.66
N VAL A 80 5.61 11.76 -3.53
CA VAL A 80 5.31 12.10 -4.94
C VAL A 80 3.82 12.16 -5.25
#